data_AF-A0A942KN37-F1
#
_entry.id   AF-A0A942KN37-F1
#
_cell.length_a   1.000
_cell.length_b   1.000
_cell.length_c   1.000
_cell.angle_alpha   90.00
_cell.angle_beta   90.00
_cell.angle_gamma   90.00
#
_symmetry.space_group_name_H-M   'P 1'
#
loop_
_entity.id
_entity.type
_entity.pdbx_description
1 polymer ?
#
loop_
_entity_poly.entity_id
_entity_poly.type
_entity_poly.pdbx_seq_one_letter_code
_entity_poly.pdbx_strand_id
1 'polypeptide(L)'
;MTKEEFNLLYEPWILVMKPDGNTEEVSLLELFQYAPKWRGLAGELPTQDVAVLRLLLAILHASFGRYDLDGNYDPPTSPVAALKRWKAIWERGEFPMGIIKDYLLHFEDRFWLFHPAHPFYQVADMDKATDYTAAKLNGELSESGNKTRLFPQRTGEAKARLRHSEAARWLLYVNAFDDTSAKPKEKGLPSPGAGWLGRLGLIIAVGDNLFQTLLLNLVFLKNGEDELWGEEMPIWEQPIRTGERTKITMPDNPSGLLSMQSRRLLLKREEDSVFGFALLGGDFFAKENAFTEQMTVWRNAAKKETDPQEYHPKRHDPARQIWRDFPALVAQGEGMRRSGVVNWLARLIRDNLILRSHYCFQIAAVRYGDKDFFIDDVFSDSISFNAGLLTEMRTDWINRIIDELETTEKLAQKAGHLAQNLAKAAGNGKDGKAQKVAAIEQAYFRLDMPFRRWLEEIVPERDGMDTVCDQWWEQARSIVRGLGKEIVEQAGPQAFAGRTIKENKKEQRYTAPEAFNQFLYYTSTRDALKGGR
;
A
#
# COMPACT_ATOMS: atom_id res chain seq x y z
N MET A 1 12.45 -26.20 30.49
CA MET A 1 12.96 -24.83 30.24
C MET A 1 13.17 -24.73 28.74
N THR A 2 12.35 -23.94 28.05
CA THR A 2 12.54 -23.69 26.62
C THR A 2 13.81 -22.86 26.44
N LYS A 3 14.76 -23.40 25.67
CA LYS A 3 16.03 -22.76 25.33
C LYS A 3 15.78 -21.64 24.30
N GLU A 4 16.63 -20.62 24.33
CA GLU A 4 16.75 -19.63 23.25
C GLU A 4 16.95 -20.33 21.91
N GLU A 5 16.13 -19.98 20.92
CA GLU A 5 16.17 -20.62 19.62
C GLU A 5 15.71 -19.70 18.50
N PHE A 6 16.36 -19.86 17.34
CA PHE A 6 16.10 -19.14 16.11
C PHE A 6 16.30 -17.62 16.25
N ASN A 7 17.57 -17.19 16.32
CA ASN A 7 17.91 -15.76 16.39
C ASN A 7 17.85 -15.12 15.00
N LEU A 8 16.97 -14.13 14.84
CA LEU A 8 16.68 -13.47 13.57
C LEU A 8 17.87 -12.68 12.99
N LEU A 9 18.90 -12.39 13.80
CA LEU A 9 20.12 -11.74 13.34
C LEU A 9 20.97 -12.64 12.45
N TYR A 10 20.97 -13.95 12.71
CA TYR A 10 21.88 -14.93 12.10
C TYR A 10 21.18 -15.99 11.27
N GLU A 11 19.97 -16.39 11.69
CA GLU A 11 19.22 -17.43 10.98
C GLU A 11 18.59 -16.86 9.71
N PRO A 12 18.54 -17.62 8.61
CA PRO A 12 17.86 -17.20 7.40
C PRO A 12 16.34 -17.21 7.60
N TRP A 13 15.70 -16.06 7.42
CA TRP A 13 14.25 -15.94 7.55
C TRP A 13 13.61 -14.87 6.69
N ILE A 14 14.38 -13.99 6.06
CA ILE A 14 13.84 -12.94 5.19
C ILE A 14 13.97 -13.41 3.75
N LEU A 15 12.85 -13.50 3.04
CA LEU A 15 12.86 -13.84 1.61
C LEU A 15 13.23 -12.61 0.78
N VAL A 16 14.31 -12.74 0.01
CA VAL A 16 14.80 -11.72 -0.92
C VAL A 16 14.83 -12.26 -2.35
N MET A 17 14.71 -11.36 -3.33
CA MET A 17 14.85 -11.70 -4.75
C MET A 17 16.24 -11.32 -5.26
N LYS A 18 16.91 -12.26 -5.93
CA LYS A 18 18.17 -12.05 -6.64
C LYS A 18 17.93 -11.42 -8.02
N PRO A 19 18.97 -10.85 -8.67
CA PRO A 19 18.83 -10.22 -9.99
C PRO A 19 18.36 -11.19 -11.09
N ASP A 20 18.62 -12.49 -10.93
CA ASP A 20 18.17 -13.56 -11.82
C ASP A 20 16.70 -13.97 -11.60
N GLY A 21 16.02 -13.37 -10.61
CA GLY A 21 14.63 -13.66 -10.25
C GLY A 21 14.46 -14.80 -9.23
N ASN A 22 15.53 -15.50 -8.86
CA ASN A 22 15.46 -16.54 -7.83
C ASN A 22 15.28 -15.93 -6.43
N THR A 23 14.56 -16.63 -5.55
CA THR A 23 14.40 -16.23 -4.16
C THR A 23 15.36 -16.97 -3.23
N GLU A 24 15.69 -16.36 -2.10
CA GLU A 24 16.56 -16.92 -1.07
C GLU A 24 16.14 -16.40 0.31
N GLU A 25 16.21 -17.26 1.34
CA GLU A 25 16.05 -16.82 2.73
C GLU A 25 17.43 -16.38 3.26
N VAL A 26 17.50 -15.15 3.77
CA VAL A 26 18.71 -14.56 4.36
C VAL A 26 18.44 -14.08 5.78
N SER A 27 19.50 -13.91 6.56
CA SER A 27 19.41 -13.35 7.91
C SER A 27 19.28 -11.82 7.89
N LEU A 28 18.95 -11.21 9.02
CA LEU A 28 18.85 -9.75 9.11
C LEU A 28 20.19 -9.06 8.84
N LEU A 29 21.30 -9.60 9.37
CA LEU A 29 22.63 -9.05 9.15
C LEU A 29 23.08 -9.19 7.70
N GLU A 30 22.82 -10.36 7.09
CA GLU A 30 23.13 -10.63 5.69
C GLU A 30 22.32 -9.73 4.74
N LEU A 31 21.04 -9.52 5.05
CA LEU A 31 20.17 -8.63 4.28
C LEU A 31 20.76 -7.23 4.18
N PHE A 32 21.15 -6.63 5.30
CA PHE A 32 21.74 -5.29 5.30
C PHE A 32 23.13 -5.26 4.64
N GLN A 33 23.95 -6.29 4.87
CA GLN A 33 25.29 -6.38 4.30
C GLN A 33 25.28 -6.41 2.78
N TYR A 34 24.32 -7.12 2.19
CA TYR A 34 24.21 -7.31 0.75
C TYR A 34 22.98 -6.62 0.15
N ALA A 35 22.40 -5.64 0.83
CA ALA A 35 21.21 -4.91 0.37
C ALA A 35 21.27 -4.42 -1.09
N PRO A 36 22.41 -3.98 -1.64
CA PRO A 36 22.51 -3.60 -3.06
C PRO A 36 22.43 -4.77 -4.05
N LYS A 37 22.67 -6.02 -3.60
CA LYS A 37 22.63 -7.24 -4.42
C LYS A 37 21.22 -7.82 -4.55
N TRP A 38 20.31 -7.43 -3.66
CA TRP A 38 18.92 -7.90 -3.67
C TRP A 38 18.07 -6.96 -4.51
N ARG A 39 17.27 -7.51 -5.44
CA ARG A 39 16.30 -6.73 -6.21
C ARG A 39 15.21 -6.14 -5.30
N GLY A 40 14.78 -6.90 -4.29
CA GLY A 40 13.76 -6.50 -3.34
C GLY A 40 13.42 -7.63 -2.37
N LEU A 41 12.44 -7.39 -1.50
CA LEU A 41 11.80 -8.44 -0.70
C LEU A 41 10.91 -9.31 -1.61
N ALA A 42 10.75 -10.57 -1.24
CA ALA A 42 10.01 -11.56 -2.02
C ALA A 42 9.34 -12.62 -1.12
N GLY A 43 8.72 -12.15 -0.05
CA GLY A 43 7.89 -12.95 0.84
C GLY A 43 6.66 -13.53 0.15
N GLU A 44 5.89 -14.31 0.90
CA GLU A 44 4.73 -15.02 0.35
C GLU A 44 3.61 -14.09 -0.15
N LEU A 45 3.51 -12.89 0.43
CA LEU A 45 2.55 -11.86 0.01
C LEU A 45 3.21 -10.47 -0.02
N PRO A 46 2.81 -9.58 -0.94
CA PRO A 46 3.29 -8.19 -0.95
C PRO A 46 3.05 -7.46 0.37
N THR A 47 1.96 -7.76 1.08
CA THR A 47 1.66 -7.17 2.39
C THR A 47 2.59 -7.69 3.49
N GLN A 48 3.07 -8.94 3.39
CA GLN A 48 4.10 -9.47 4.28
C GLN A 48 5.44 -8.75 4.03
N ASP A 49 5.79 -8.48 2.77
CA ASP A 49 6.96 -7.67 2.42
C ASP A 49 6.90 -6.29 3.06
N VAL A 50 5.72 -5.63 3.07
CA VAL A 50 5.59 -4.32 3.75
C VAL A 50 5.83 -4.43 5.25
N ALA A 51 5.36 -5.50 5.90
CA ALA A 51 5.58 -5.69 7.33
C ALA A 51 7.07 -5.87 7.65
N VAL A 52 7.80 -6.64 6.83
CA VAL A 52 9.25 -6.79 6.93
C VAL A 52 9.97 -5.48 6.62
N LEU A 53 9.58 -4.77 5.55
CA LEU A 53 10.14 -3.46 5.17
C LEU A 53 10.07 -2.47 6.34
N ARG A 54 8.94 -2.42 7.07
CA ARG A 54 8.80 -1.51 8.22
C ARG A 54 9.71 -1.87 9.38
N LEU A 55 9.94 -3.16 9.66
CA LEU A 55 10.96 -3.58 10.62
C LEU A 55 12.35 -3.09 10.20
N LEU A 56 12.71 -3.29 8.93
CA LEU A 56 14.01 -2.86 8.40
C LEU A 56 14.18 -1.35 8.51
N LEU A 57 13.16 -0.57 8.12
CA LEU A 57 13.17 0.89 8.28
C LEU A 57 13.27 1.31 9.74
N ALA A 58 12.58 0.64 10.67
CA ALA A 58 12.67 0.94 12.09
C ALA A 58 14.11 0.76 12.64
N ILE A 59 14.81 -0.28 12.20
CA ILE A 59 16.22 -0.52 12.54
C ILE A 59 17.12 0.58 11.96
N LEU A 60 16.91 0.93 10.69
CA LEU A 60 17.68 1.99 10.02
C LEU A 60 17.47 3.35 10.69
N HIS A 61 16.24 3.67 11.11
CA HIS A 61 15.92 4.85 11.90
C HIS A 61 16.64 4.84 13.25
N ALA A 62 16.52 3.75 14.01
CA ALA A 62 17.17 3.61 15.32
C ALA A 62 18.70 3.63 15.26
N SER A 63 19.28 3.25 14.10
CA SER A 63 20.70 3.31 13.82
C SER A 63 21.12 4.72 13.34
N PHE A 64 20.71 5.13 12.13
CA PHE A 64 21.20 6.36 11.51
C PHE A 64 20.56 7.65 12.03
N GLY A 65 19.43 7.54 12.74
CA GLY A 65 18.86 8.65 13.51
C GLY A 65 19.69 9.01 14.74
N ARG A 66 20.57 8.11 15.22
CA ARG A 66 21.38 8.31 16.42
C ARG A 66 22.88 8.39 16.15
N TYR A 67 23.38 7.60 15.19
CA TYR A 67 24.82 7.48 14.94
C TYR A 67 25.22 8.15 13.63
N ASP A 68 26.37 8.83 13.62
CA ASP A 68 27.03 9.31 12.41
C ASP A 68 27.68 8.17 11.62
N LEU A 69 28.31 8.47 10.47
CA LEU A 69 28.92 7.45 9.61
C LEU A 69 30.20 6.80 10.18
N ASP A 70 30.76 7.38 11.23
CA ASP A 70 31.92 6.86 11.96
C ASP A 70 31.50 6.01 13.17
N GLY A 71 30.19 5.94 13.46
CA GLY A 71 29.61 5.16 14.55
C GLY A 71 29.53 5.91 15.88
N ASN A 72 29.76 7.21 15.90
CA ASN A 72 29.62 8.02 17.11
C ASN A 72 28.16 8.41 17.33
N TYR A 73 27.74 8.48 18.59
CA TYR A 73 26.43 9.03 18.93
C TYR A 73 26.40 10.54 18.61
N ASP A 74 25.71 10.88 17.52
CA ASP A 74 25.55 12.24 17.00
C ASP A 74 24.20 12.32 16.27
N PRO A 75 23.05 12.43 16.98
CA PRO A 75 21.76 12.61 16.33
C PRO A 75 21.72 13.92 15.51
N PRO A 76 21.07 13.97 14.34
CA PRO A 76 21.02 15.20 13.54
C PRO A 76 20.34 16.34 14.30
N THR A 77 21.02 17.48 14.43
CA THR A 77 20.53 18.67 15.16
C THR A 77 19.83 19.70 14.26
N SER A 78 19.81 19.49 12.95
CA SER A 78 19.11 20.35 11.99
C SER A 78 18.66 19.57 10.74
N PRO A 79 17.64 20.07 10.00
CA PRO A 79 17.24 19.45 8.74
C PRO A 79 18.38 19.30 7.73
N VAL A 80 19.27 20.30 7.65
CA VAL A 80 20.44 20.25 6.76
C VAL A 80 21.40 19.12 7.16
N ALA A 81 21.63 18.90 8.46
CA ALA A 81 22.46 17.79 8.92
C ALA A 81 21.84 16.43 8.57
N ALA A 82 20.52 16.29 8.74
CA ALA A 82 19.79 15.08 8.38
C ALA A 82 19.87 14.78 6.87
N LEU A 83 19.68 15.79 6.01
CA LEU A 83 19.82 15.67 4.55
C LEU A 83 21.25 15.28 4.14
N LYS A 84 22.27 15.91 4.75
CA LYS A 84 23.68 15.56 4.51
C LYS A 84 23.97 14.11 4.89
N ARG A 85 23.46 13.65 6.04
CA ARG A 85 23.61 12.26 6.48
C ARG A 85 22.96 11.30 5.50
N TRP A 86 21.71 11.56 5.11
CA TRP A 86 21.01 10.73 4.13
C TRP A 86 21.78 10.66 2.80
N LYS A 87 22.22 11.81 2.29
CA LYS A 87 22.99 11.89 1.03
C LYS A 87 24.29 11.11 1.10
N ALA A 88 25.02 11.21 2.22
CA ALA A 88 26.27 10.49 2.39
C ALA A 88 26.07 8.96 2.43
N ILE A 89 24.97 8.47 3.02
CA ILE A 89 24.62 7.05 2.94
C ILE A 89 24.27 6.68 1.49
N TRP A 90 23.45 7.49 0.81
CA TRP A 90 23.06 7.25 -0.58
C TRP A 90 24.26 7.16 -1.54
N GLU A 91 25.20 8.11 -1.45
CA GLU A 91 26.39 8.17 -2.29
C GLU A 91 27.36 7.01 -2.05
N ARG A 92 27.34 6.42 -0.85
CA ARG A 92 28.12 5.22 -0.55
C ARG A 92 27.64 3.98 -1.34
N GLY A 93 26.34 3.91 -1.67
CA GLY A 93 25.76 2.81 -2.44
C GLY A 93 25.55 1.51 -1.65
N GLU A 94 25.88 1.49 -0.36
CA GLU A 94 25.71 0.38 0.57
C GLU A 94 25.55 0.90 2.01
N PHE A 95 25.03 0.08 2.93
CA PHE A 95 24.90 0.48 4.31
C PHE A 95 26.23 0.39 5.08
N PRO A 96 26.56 1.39 5.91
CA PRO A 96 27.62 1.28 6.92
C PRO A 96 27.39 0.15 7.92
N MET A 97 27.82 -1.05 7.57
CA MET A 97 27.49 -2.25 8.36
C MET A 97 28.02 -2.25 9.78
N GLY A 98 29.11 -1.55 10.09
CA GLY A 98 29.60 -1.42 11.47
C GLY A 98 28.52 -0.87 12.41
N ILE A 99 27.85 0.21 12.00
CA ILE A 99 26.81 0.89 12.79
C ILE A 99 25.61 -0.02 13.02
N ILE A 100 25.09 -0.62 11.95
CA ILE A 100 23.91 -1.50 12.02
C ILE A 100 24.24 -2.74 12.87
N LYS A 101 25.41 -3.34 12.67
CA LYS A 101 25.84 -4.54 13.39
C LYS A 101 26.02 -4.26 14.87
N ASP A 102 26.74 -3.20 15.24
CA ASP A 102 26.98 -2.86 16.64
C ASP A 102 25.66 -2.55 17.36
N TYR A 103 24.75 -1.83 16.70
CA TYR A 103 23.41 -1.56 17.22
C TYR A 103 22.58 -2.85 17.42
N LEU A 104 22.52 -3.73 16.41
CA LEU A 104 21.73 -4.96 16.51
C LEU A 104 22.31 -5.94 17.53
N LEU A 105 23.65 -6.05 17.62
CA LEU A 105 24.32 -6.91 18.59
C LEU A 105 24.12 -6.42 20.02
N HIS A 106 24.04 -5.10 20.25
CA HIS A 106 23.68 -4.56 21.56
C HIS A 106 22.30 -5.05 22.04
N PHE A 107 21.36 -5.28 21.11
CA PHE A 107 20.03 -5.79 21.39
C PHE A 107 19.83 -7.25 20.98
N GLU A 108 20.91 -8.03 20.78
CA GLU A 108 20.88 -9.41 20.25
C GLU A 108 19.86 -10.30 20.96
N ASP A 109 19.81 -10.17 22.29
CA ASP A 109 18.93 -10.90 23.18
C ASP A 109 17.44 -10.69 22.84
N ARG A 110 17.08 -9.54 22.27
CA ARG A 110 15.70 -9.18 21.89
C ARG A 110 15.27 -9.72 20.53
N PHE A 111 16.17 -10.36 19.77
CA PHE A 111 15.92 -10.88 18.42
C PHE A 111 15.79 -12.41 18.34
N TRP A 112 15.75 -13.10 19.48
CA TRP A 112 15.37 -14.51 19.54
C TRP A 112 13.87 -14.67 19.28
N LEU A 113 13.48 -15.41 18.23
CA LEU A 113 12.07 -15.71 17.96
C LEU A 113 11.44 -16.47 19.13
N PHE A 114 12.22 -17.36 19.76
CA PHE A 114 11.84 -18.04 20.99
C PHE A 114 12.83 -17.66 22.09
N HIS A 115 12.35 -16.87 23.05
CA HIS A 115 13.07 -16.50 24.26
C HIS A 115 12.13 -16.74 25.47
N PRO A 116 12.62 -17.25 26.61
CA PRO A 116 11.77 -17.50 27.77
C PRO A 116 11.14 -16.24 28.38
N ALA A 117 11.79 -15.07 28.25
CA ALA A 117 11.33 -13.82 28.87
C ALA A 117 10.92 -12.74 27.86
N HIS A 118 11.58 -12.65 26.70
CA HIS A 118 11.43 -11.55 25.74
C HIS A 118 11.45 -12.02 24.29
N PRO A 119 10.58 -12.97 23.91
CA PRO A 119 10.52 -13.49 22.56
C PRO A 119 10.24 -12.34 21.59
N PHE A 120 10.98 -12.30 20.48
CA PHE A 120 10.87 -11.22 19.50
C PHE A 120 9.41 -11.03 19.08
N TYR A 121 8.92 -9.79 19.21
CA TYR A 121 7.55 -9.37 18.85
C TYR A 121 6.40 -10.15 19.52
N GLN A 122 6.69 -10.78 20.65
CA GLN A 122 5.77 -11.64 21.37
C GLN A 122 5.72 -11.28 22.87
N VAL A 123 4.72 -11.83 23.56
CA VAL A 123 4.58 -11.74 25.01
C VAL A 123 4.70 -13.15 25.57
N ALA A 124 5.77 -13.41 26.33
CA ALA A 124 6.08 -14.73 26.87
C ALA A 124 4.96 -15.29 27.77
N ASP A 125 4.27 -14.42 28.51
CA ASP A 125 3.23 -14.81 29.46
C ASP A 125 1.90 -14.13 29.15
N MET A 126 0.90 -14.92 28.75
CA MET A 126 -0.43 -14.44 28.37
C MET A 126 -1.53 -15.33 28.98
N ASP A 127 -2.01 -14.96 30.16
CA ASP A 127 -3.00 -15.73 30.93
C ASP A 127 -4.34 -15.97 30.23
N LYS A 128 -4.77 -15.06 29.34
CA LYS A 128 -6.15 -15.03 28.80
C LYS A 128 -6.23 -14.85 27.29
N ALA A 129 -5.29 -15.36 26.51
CA ALA A 129 -5.31 -15.17 25.05
C ALA A 129 -6.40 -15.99 24.31
N THR A 130 -6.61 -15.68 23.03
CA THR A 130 -7.40 -16.53 22.13
C THR A 130 -6.45 -17.39 21.31
N ASP A 131 -6.68 -18.69 21.29
CA ASP A 131 -5.85 -19.64 20.56
C ASP A 131 -6.31 -19.83 19.13
N TYR A 132 -5.34 -19.84 18.23
CA TYR A 132 -5.52 -20.02 16.81
C TYR A 132 -4.50 -21.02 16.26
N THR A 133 -4.84 -21.67 15.15
CA THR A 133 -3.95 -22.61 14.45
C THR A 133 -2.99 -21.86 13.52
N ALA A 134 -1.94 -22.56 13.05
CA ALA A 134 -1.01 -22.01 12.06
C ALA A 134 -1.70 -21.53 10.77
N ALA A 135 -2.84 -22.13 10.39
CA ALA A 135 -3.63 -21.72 9.24
C ALA A 135 -4.22 -20.30 9.36
N LYS A 136 -4.41 -19.80 10.60
CA LYS A 136 -4.81 -18.41 10.85
C LYS A 136 -3.60 -17.46 10.87
N LEU A 137 -2.44 -17.94 11.30
CA LEU A 137 -1.18 -17.18 11.32
C LEU A 137 -0.70 -16.90 9.88
N ASN A 138 -0.76 -17.90 9.01
CA ASN A 138 -0.40 -17.75 7.59
C ASN A 138 -1.42 -16.83 6.88
N GLY A 139 -0.99 -15.66 6.43
CA GLY A 139 -1.83 -14.67 5.76
C GLY A 139 -2.35 -15.09 4.38
N GLU A 140 -1.66 -16.00 3.67
CA GLU A 140 -2.15 -16.59 2.39
C GLU A 140 -3.43 -17.40 2.61
N LEU A 141 -3.56 -18.00 3.80
CA LEU A 141 -4.73 -18.79 4.20
C LEU A 141 -5.72 -17.91 4.98
N SER A 142 -5.24 -17.26 6.05
CA SER A 142 -6.01 -16.50 7.04
C SER A 142 -7.31 -17.24 7.44
N GLU A 143 -7.21 -18.55 7.66
CA GLU A 143 -8.36 -19.40 7.89
C GLU A 143 -8.72 -19.44 9.37
N SER A 144 -9.96 -19.07 9.72
CA SER A 144 -10.45 -19.18 11.09
C SER A 144 -11.20 -20.50 11.30
N GLY A 145 -11.37 -20.91 12.56
CA GLY A 145 -12.16 -22.10 12.90
C GLY A 145 -13.61 -22.07 12.42
N ASN A 146 -14.14 -20.90 12.02
CA ASN A 146 -15.53 -20.73 11.59
C ASN A 146 -15.71 -20.67 10.06
N LYS A 147 -14.64 -20.55 9.28
CA LYS A 147 -14.73 -20.38 7.81
C LYS A 147 -13.54 -21.04 7.13
N THR A 148 -13.74 -22.26 6.63
CA THR A 148 -12.77 -22.98 5.81
C THR A 148 -12.65 -22.34 4.43
N ARG A 149 -11.43 -22.22 3.89
CA ARG A 149 -11.19 -21.77 2.52
C ARG A 149 -11.55 -22.90 1.55
N LEU A 150 -12.31 -22.60 0.50
CA LEU A 150 -12.74 -23.60 -0.50
C LEU A 150 -11.58 -24.07 -1.40
N PHE A 151 -10.63 -23.18 -1.70
CA PHE A 151 -9.47 -23.45 -2.54
C PHE A 151 -8.18 -22.99 -1.83
N PRO A 152 -7.77 -23.64 -0.72
CA PRO A 152 -6.58 -23.22 0.01
C PRO A 152 -5.33 -23.57 -0.80
N GLN A 153 -4.36 -22.66 -0.84
CA GLN A 153 -3.07 -22.91 -1.50
C GLN A 153 -2.23 -23.98 -0.79
N ARG A 154 -2.53 -24.29 0.48
CA ARG A 154 -1.89 -25.34 1.27
C ARG A 154 -2.94 -26.26 1.89
N THR A 155 -2.64 -27.55 1.94
CA THR A 155 -3.50 -28.59 2.53
C THR A 155 -2.70 -29.54 3.42
N GLY A 156 -3.39 -30.38 4.21
CA GLY A 156 -2.74 -31.36 5.08
C GLY A 156 -1.79 -30.74 6.11
N GLU A 157 -0.62 -31.36 6.31
CA GLU A 157 0.38 -30.90 7.29
C GLU A 157 0.95 -29.52 6.97
N ALA A 158 1.13 -29.18 5.68
CA ALA A 158 1.63 -27.87 5.25
C ALA A 158 0.69 -26.70 5.58
N LYS A 159 -0.57 -27.00 5.93
CA LYS A 159 -1.54 -26.04 6.47
C LYS A 159 -1.51 -25.98 8.02
N ALA A 160 -1.15 -27.07 8.66
CA ALA A 160 -1.20 -27.23 10.11
C ALA A 160 0.09 -26.73 10.81
N ARG A 161 1.21 -26.66 10.09
CA ARG A 161 2.52 -26.29 10.63
C ARG A 161 3.25 -25.30 9.72
N LEU A 162 4.04 -24.43 10.34
CA LEU A 162 4.94 -23.48 9.68
C LEU A 162 6.36 -23.69 10.19
N ARG A 163 7.35 -23.48 9.31
CA ARG A 163 8.76 -23.38 9.70
C ARG A 163 8.98 -22.12 10.52
N HIS A 164 10.04 -22.09 11.33
CA HIS A 164 10.39 -20.90 12.14
C HIS A 164 10.58 -19.64 11.29
N SER A 165 11.22 -19.76 10.12
CA SER A 165 11.42 -18.64 9.19
C SER A 165 10.08 -18.05 8.71
N GLU A 166 9.16 -18.90 8.25
CA GLU A 166 7.81 -18.51 7.83
C GLU A 166 7.03 -17.89 8.99
N ALA A 167 7.08 -18.51 10.18
CA ALA A 167 6.38 -18.01 11.35
C ALA A 167 6.86 -16.62 11.80
N ALA A 168 8.16 -16.32 11.68
CA ALA A 168 8.70 -15.00 11.97
C ALA A 168 8.12 -13.92 11.03
N ARG A 169 8.05 -14.20 9.72
CA ARG A 169 7.44 -13.29 8.74
C ARG A 169 5.94 -13.09 9.01
N TRP A 170 5.22 -14.17 9.31
CA TRP A 170 3.79 -14.09 9.62
C TRP A 170 3.49 -13.43 10.96
N LEU A 171 4.38 -13.54 11.94
CA LEU A 171 4.28 -12.82 13.21
C LEU A 171 4.28 -11.29 12.98
N LEU A 172 5.17 -10.79 12.12
CA LEU A 172 5.19 -9.38 11.72
C LEU A 172 3.90 -8.99 10.97
N TYR A 173 3.48 -9.83 10.03
CA TYR A 173 2.27 -9.62 9.26
C TYR A 173 1.01 -9.51 10.14
N VAL A 174 0.80 -10.44 11.07
CA VAL A 174 -0.37 -10.43 11.98
C VAL A 174 -0.33 -9.19 12.88
N ASN A 175 0.84 -8.80 13.40
CA ASN A 175 0.96 -7.56 14.15
C ASN A 175 0.55 -6.31 13.34
N ALA A 176 0.72 -6.33 12.02
CA ALA A 176 0.47 -5.21 11.12
C ALA A 176 -0.94 -5.18 10.50
N PHE A 177 -1.48 -6.34 10.10
CA PHE A 177 -2.66 -6.46 9.24
C PHE A 177 -3.80 -7.30 9.83
N ASP A 178 -3.70 -7.78 11.07
CA ASP A 178 -4.75 -8.62 11.63
C ASP A 178 -6.13 -7.94 11.64
N ASP A 179 -7.17 -8.76 11.54
CA ASP A 179 -8.57 -8.35 11.48
C ASP A 179 -9.12 -8.01 12.88
N THR A 180 -10.42 -7.74 12.98
CA THR A 180 -11.08 -7.35 14.24
C THR A 180 -11.78 -8.51 14.96
N SER A 181 -11.50 -9.75 14.58
CA SER A 181 -12.19 -10.94 15.12
C SER A 181 -11.81 -11.27 16.57
N ALA A 182 -10.64 -10.81 17.02
CA ALA A 182 -10.15 -11.03 18.38
C ALA A 182 -11.06 -10.38 19.44
N LYS A 183 -11.70 -11.18 20.29
CA LYS A 183 -12.62 -10.70 21.35
C LYS A 183 -11.85 -10.19 22.57
N PRO A 184 -12.32 -9.11 23.24
CA PRO A 184 -11.70 -8.62 24.46
C PRO A 184 -11.83 -9.64 25.58
N LYS A 185 -10.84 -9.71 26.45
CA LYS A 185 -10.83 -10.64 27.59
C LYS A 185 -11.23 -9.94 28.89
N GLU A 186 -11.13 -8.62 28.91
CA GLU A 186 -11.68 -7.76 29.95
C GLU A 186 -12.94 -7.02 29.46
N LYS A 187 -13.88 -6.78 30.38
CA LYS A 187 -15.11 -6.04 30.08
C LYS A 187 -14.81 -4.55 29.89
N GLY A 188 -15.45 -3.94 28.90
CA GLY A 188 -15.38 -2.48 28.68
C GLY A 188 -14.19 -2.01 27.86
N LEU A 189 -13.33 -2.91 27.38
CA LEU A 189 -12.21 -2.53 26.51
C LEU A 189 -12.70 -2.08 25.12
N PRO A 190 -12.16 -0.98 24.57
CA PRO A 190 -12.50 -0.51 23.24
C PRO A 190 -12.08 -1.52 22.15
N SER A 191 -12.67 -1.41 20.96
CA SER A 191 -12.13 -2.15 19.81
C SER A 191 -10.80 -1.55 19.40
N PRO A 192 -9.72 -2.34 19.30
CA PRO A 192 -8.45 -1.85 18.81
C PRO A 192 -8.51 -1.61 17.30
N GLY A 193 -9.55 -2.11 16.61
CA GLY A 193 -9.74 -2.14 15.15
C GLY A 193 -8.72 -3.01 14.40
N ALA A 194 -8.74 -2.96 13.07
CA ALA A 194 -7.75 -3.67 12.24
C ALA A 194 -6.34 -3.19 12.59
N GLY A 195 -5.33 -4.03 12.37
CA GLY A 195 -3.92 -3.64 12.50
C GLY A 195 -3.62 -2.35 11.75
N TRP A 196 -2.63 -1.57 12.22
CA TRP A 196 -2.40 -0.21 11.71
C TRP A 196 -2.21 -0.18 10.19
N LEU A 197 -1.39 -1.07 9.64
CA LEU A 197 -1.12 -1.14 8.20
C LEU A 197 -2.38 -1.52 7.40
N GLY A 198 -3.28 -2.30 7.99
CA GLY A 198 -4.58 -2.61 7.42
C GLY A 198 -5.52 -1.41 7.26
N ARG A 199 -5.20 -0.24 7.82
CA ARG A 199 -5.99 0.99 7.66
C ARG A 199 -5.44 1.91 6.59
N LEU A 200 -4.21 1.69 6.17
CA LEU A 200 -3.46 2.61 5.34
C LEU A 200 -3.79 2.41 3.85
N GLY A 201 -3.67 3.50 3.10
CA GLY A 201 -3.45 3.42 1.66
C GLY A 201 -1.95 3.37 1.41
N LEU A 202 -1.33 2.23 1.71
CA LEU A 202 0.12 2.06 1.73
C LEU A 202 0.76 2.48 0.41
N ILE A 203 1.79 3.31 0.46
CA ILE A 203 2.62 3.68 -0.70
C ILE A 203 4.10 3.55 -0.32
N ILE A 204 4.85 2.87 -1.17
CA ILE A 204 6.28 2.58 -0.99
C ILE A 204 7.03 3.01 -2.24
N ALA A 205 8.12 3.75 -2.09
CA ALA A 205 9.04 3.98 -3.20
C ALA A 205 9.93 2.76 -3.46
N VAL A 206 10.03 2.34 -4.71
CA VAL A 206 10.86 1.21 -5.12
C VAL A 206 12.07 1.71 -5.90
N GLY A 207 13.25 1.31 -5.45
CA GLY A 207 14.52 1.57 -6.11
C GLY A 207 14.95 0.43 -7.02
N ASP A 208 16.15 0.50 -7.58
CA ASP A 208 16.68 -0.54 -8.48
C ASP A 208 17.12 -1.81 -7.71
N ASN A 209 17.31 -1.66 -6.40
CA ASN A 209 17.65 -2.73 -5.46
C ASN A 209 17.07 -2.43 -4.07
N LEU A 210 17.23 -3.36 -3.13
CA LEU A 210 16.69 -3.25 -1.77
C LEU A 210 17.34 -2.10 -0.98
N PHE A 211 18.64 -1.83 -1.18
CA PHE A 211 19.31 -0.68 -0.57
C PHE A 211 18.65 0.65 -0.96
N GLN A 212 18.46 0.88 -2.27
CA GLN A 212 17.77 2.09 -2.75
C GLN A 212 16.33 2.13 -2.25
N THR A 213 15.62 1.00 -2.28
CA THR A 213 14.23 0.90 -1.78
C THR A 213 14.15 1.33 -0.31
N LEU A 214 15.04 0.82 0.55
CA LEU A 214 15.08 1.20 1.96
C LEU A 214 15.40 2.69 2.14
N LEU A 215 16.41 3.23 1.45
CA LEU A 215 16.78 4.65 1.58
C LEU A 215 15.73 5.62 1.06
N LEU A 216 15.07 5.30 -0.05
CA LEU A 216 13.99 6.13 -0.59
C LEU A 216 12.81 6.25 0.40
N ASN A 217 12.62 5.25 1.26
CA ASN A 217 11.59 5.26 2.31
C ASN A 217 12.14 5.61 3.71
N LEU A 218 13.45 5.89 3.85
CA LEU A 218 14.07 6.33 5.10
C LEU A 218 13.91 7.85 5.25
N VAL A 219 12.74 8.27 5.71
CA VAL A 219 12.34 9.68 5.77
C VAL A 219 12.88 10.32 7.06
N PHE A 220 14.01 11.04 7.02
CA PHE A 220 14.58 11.68 8.22
C PHE A 220 13.87 12.95 8.68
N LEU A 221 12.93 13.48 7.89
CA LEU A 221 12.25 14.74 8.19
C LEU A 221 10.73 14.57 8.16
N LYS A 222 10.04 15.15 9.15
CA LYS A 222 8.57 15.09 9.23
C LYS A 222 7.95 15.69 7.97
N ASN A 223 7.12 14.89 7.30
CA ASN A 223 6.50 15.23 6.02
C ASN A 223 7.51 15.65 4.93
N GLY A 224 8.79 15.29 5.04
CA GLY A 224 9.83 15.71 4.08
C GLY A 224 10.23 17.19 4.13
N GLU A 225 9.85 17.92 5.18
CA GLU A 225 10.07 19.37 5.30
C GLU A 225 11.13 19.71 6.38
N ASP A 226 11.11 20.92 6.95
CA ASP A 226 12.17 21.43 7.83
C ASP A 226 11.98 21.08 9.33
N GLU A 227 11.30 19.97 9.65
CA GLU A 227 11.08 19.52 11.03
C GLU A 227 11.70 18.13 11.29
N LEU A 228 12.48 18.01 12.37
CA LEU A 228 13.09 16.76 12.81
C LEU A 228 12.10 15.85 13.56
N TRP A 229 12.39 14.56 13.59
CA TRP A 229 11.68 13.59 14.42
C TRP A 229 11.99 13.73 15.91
N GLY A 230 11.13 13.17 16.76
CA GLY A 230 11.46 12.91 18.16
C GLY A 230 12.56 11.84 18.30
N GLU A 231 12.99 11.58 19.53
CA GLU A 231 13.98 10.54 19.81
C GLU A 231 13.47 9.16 19.34
N GLU A 232 14.31 8.44 18.62
CA GLU A 232 13.98 7.10 18.13
C GLU A 232 13.73 6.15 19.32
N MET A 233 12.64 5.37 19.28
CA MET A 233 12.24 4.45 20.35
C MET A 233 11.57 3.19 19.77
N PRO A 234 12.30 2.29 19.10
CA PRO A 234 11.72 1.06 18.61
C PRO A 234 11.30 0.12 19.74
N ILE A 235 10.31 -0.73 19.48
CA ILE A 235 9.64 -1.53 20.52
C ILE A 235 10.56 -2.53 21.23
N TRP A 236 11.61 -3.02 20.56
CA TRP A 236 12.56 -3.98 21.13
C TRP A 236 13.57 -3.35 22.09
N GLU A 237 13.67 -2.02 22.15
CA GLU A 237 14.46 -1.34 23.18
C GLU A 237 13.65 -1.08 24.45
N GLN A 238 12.33 -1.14 24.33
CA GLN A 238 11.39 -0.84 25.41
C GLN A 238 11.09 -2.09 26.25
N PRO A 239 10.60 -1.91 27.50
CA PRO A 239 9.97 -3.00 28.24
C PRO A 239 8.83 -3.64 27.45
N ILE A 240 8.68 -4.96 27.56
CA ILE A 240 7.62 -5.69 26.86
C ILE A 240 6.26 -5.17 27.30
N ARG A 241 5.43 -4.81 26.31
CA ARG A 241 4.06 -4.37 26.56
C ARG A 241 3.15 -5.60 26.64
N THR A 242 2.48 -5.78 27.77
CA THR A 242 1.58 -6.91 28.03
C THR A 242 0.10 -6.54 27.98
N GLY A 243 -0.22 -5.25 28.13
CA GLY A 243 -1.59 -4.76 28.19
C GLY A 243 -2.42 -5.09 26.94
N GLU A 244 -3.65 -5.55 27.15
CA GLU A 244 -4.64 -5.78 26.10
C GLU A 244 -5.27 -4.45 25.68
N ARG A 245 -5.45 -4.25 24.36
CA ARG A 245 -6.22 -3.14 23.76
C ARG A 245 -5.84 -1.80 24.40
N THR A 246 -4.55 -1.51 24.40
CA THR A 246 -4.00 -0.33 25.07
C THR A 246 -4.04 0.86 24.11
N LYS A 247 -4.78 1.91 24.48
CA LYS A 247 -4.75 3.16 23.73
C LYS A 247 -3.46 3.91 24.05
N ILE A 248 -2.63 4.14 23.03
CA ILE A 248 -1.39 4.90 23.16
C ILE A 248 -1.51 6.26 22.46
N THR A 249 -0.61 7.18 22.81
CA THR A 249 -0.33 8.34 21.95
C THR A 249 0.40 7.86 20.70
N MET A 250 0.10 8.46 19.55
CA MET A 250 0.84 8.16 18.33
C MET A 250 2.33 8.44 18.57
N PRO A 251 3.24 7.50 18.25
CA PRO A 251 4.67 7.78 18.31
C PRO A 251 5.01 9.00 17.46
N ASP A 252 5.85 9.89 17.98
CA ASP A 252 6.36 11.09 17.32
C ASP A 252 7.71 10.85 16.63
N ASN A 253 8.19 9.61 16.64
CA ASN A 253 9.40 9.12 16.01
C ASN A 253 9.10 7.92 15.09
N PRO A 254 9.82 7.76 13.97
CA PRO A 254 9.57 6.70 13.00
C PRO A 254 9.81 5.30 13.55
N SER A 255 10.92 5.03 14.25
CA SER A 255 11.23 3.67 14.72
C SER A 255 10.15 3.12 15.66
N GLY A 256 9.58 3.96 16.53
CA GLY A 256 8.45 3.58 17.39
C GLY A 256 7.15 3.30 16.63
N LEU A 257 6.83 4.10 15.60
CA LEU A 257 5.64 3.86 14.76
C LEU A 257 5.80 2.61 13.87
N LEU A 258 6.96 2.47 13.24
CA LEU A 258 7.28 1.41 12.30
C LEU A 258 7.38 0.04 12.98
N SER A 259 7.72 0.01 14.27
CA SER A 259 7.79 -1.21 15.10
C SER A 259 6.58 -1.44 16.02
N MET A 260 5.53 -0.62 15.91
CA MET A 260 4.37 -0.71 16.79
C MET A 260 3.67 -2.08 16.67
N GLN A 261 3.25 -2.63 17.81
CA GLN A 261 2.57 -3.92 17.90
C GLN A 261 1.06 -3.74 18.12
N SER A 262 0.25 -3.87 17.05
CA SER A 262 -1.22 -3.81 17.17
C SER A 262 -1.82 -5.04 17.85
N ARG A 263 -1.06 -6.10 18.06
CA ARG A 263 -1.46 -7.34 18.73
C ARG A 263 -0.47 -7.71 19.83
N ARG A 264 -0.89 -8.59 20.73
CA ARG A 264 0.03 -9.38 21.57
C ARG A 264 -0.05 -10.81 21.11
N LEU A 265 1.09 -11.41 20.82
CA LEU A 265 1.18 -12.72 20.19
C LEU A 265 2.12 -13.62 20.98
N LEU A 266 1.87 -14.92 20.93
CA LEU A 266 2.78 -15.94 21.45
C LEU A 266 2.67 -17.15 20.55
N LEU A 267 3.75 -17.50 19.86
CA LEU A 267 3.80 -18.67 18.99
C LEU A 267 3.78 -19.95 19.82
N LYS A 268 3.02 -20.93 19.36
CA LYS A 268 2.97 -22.29 19.91
C LYS A 268 3.72 -23.22 18.98
N ARG A 269 4.78 -23.83 19.50
CA ARG A 269 5.69 -24.67 18.73
C ARG A 269 5.84 -26.05 19.35
N GLU A 270 6.18 -26.99 18.49
CA GLU A 270 6.60 -28.34 18.82
C GLU A 270 7.77 -28.69 17.90
N GLU A 271 8.91 -29.07 18.51
CA GLU A 271 10.17 -29.30 17.81
C GLU A 271 10.54 -28.10 16.91
N ASP A 272 10.75 -28.35 15.62
CA ASP A 272 11.20 -27.36 14.62
C ASP A 272 10.04 -26.65 13.90
N SER A 273 8.83 -26.67 14.47
CA SER A 273 7.63 -26.18 13.79
C SER A 273 6.66 -25.43 14.69
N VAL A 274 6.01 -24.42 14.12
CA VAL A 274 4.93 -23.65 14.76
C VAL A 274 3.59 -24.21 14.30
N PHE A 275 2.78 -24.72 15.23
CA PHE A 275 1.46 -25.30 14.92
C PHE A 275 0.29 -24.35 15.24
N GLY A 276 0.56 -23.25 15.95
CA GLY A 276 -0.46 -22.29 16.33
C GLY A 276 0.11 -21.08 17.04
N PHE A 277 -0.78 -20.25 17.56
CA PHE A 277 -0.41 -19.06 18.33
C PHE A 277 -1.57 -18.61 19.21
N ALA A 278 -1.22 -17.81 20.21
CA ALA A 278 -2.17 -17.13 21.08
C ALA A 278 -2.19 -15.64 20.74
N LEU A 279 -3.37 -15.00 20.78
CA LEU A 279 -3.55 -13.60 20.37
C LEU A 279 -4.43 -12.80 21.34
N LEU A 280 -4.01 -11.55 21.59
CA LEU A 280 -4.79 -10.46 22.19
C LEU A 280 -4.71 -9.18 21.34
N GLY A 281 -5.64 -8.26 21.55
CA GLY A 281 -5.50 -6.91 21.01
C GLY A 281 -4.32 -6.19 21.68
N GLY A 282 -3.50 -5.48 20.91
CA GLY A 282 -2.32 -4.75 21.40
C GLY A 282 -2.56 -3.25 21.43
N ASP A 283 -1.54 -2.49 21.00
CA ASP A 283 -1.59 -1.03 21.01
C ASP A 283 -2.40 -0.48 19.84
N PHE A 284 -3.11 0.62 20.08
CA PHE A 284 -3.78 1.39 19.04
C PHE A 284 -3.84 2.88 19.37
N PHE A 285 -4.01 3.70 18.34
CA PHE A 285 -4.17 5.15 18.47
C PHE A 285 -5.24 5.66 17.48
N ALA A 286 -5.58 6.94 17.62
CA ALA A 286 -6.55 7.63 16.77
C ALA A 286 -6.00 7.79 15.33
N LYS A 287 -6.78 7.46 14.30
CA LYS A 287 -6.33 7.54 12.90
C LYS A 287 -6.37 8.97 12.35
N GLU A 288 -7.12 9.83 13.03
CA GLU A 288 -7.38 11.21 12.69
C GLU A 288 -6.06 11.99 12.75
N ASN A 289 -5.67 12.62 11.63
CA ASN A 289 -4.47 13.45 11.54
C ASN A 289 -3.18 12.74 12.01
N ALA A 290 -3.08 11.43 11.77
CA ALA A 290 -1.97 10.58 12.18
C ALA A 290 -0.70 10.81 11.32
N PHE A 291 -0.19 12.04 11.31
CA PHE A 291 0.81 12.52 10.33
C PHE A 291 2.23 12.02 10.55
N THR A 292 2.54 11.31 11.66
CA THR A 292 3.81 10.57 11.74
C THR A 292 3.86 9.48 10.66
N GLU A 293 2.71 8.96 10.20
CA GLU A 293 2.67 7.96 9.12
C GLU A 293 3.02 8.59 7.76
N GLN A 294 4.20 8.25 7.24
CA GLN A 294 4.71 8.79 5.98
C GLN A 294 4.26 7.99 4.76
N MET A 295 3.84 6.73 4.94
CA MET A 295 3.65 5.76 3.85
C MET A 295 2.17 5.54 3.52
N THR A 296 1.29 6.54 3.68
CA THR A 296 -0.14 6.42 3.35
C THR A 296 -0.65 7.57 2.49
N VAL A 297 -1.55 7.28 1.55
CA VAL A 297 -2.42 8.31 0.97
C VAL A 297 -3.47 8.76 1.97
N TRP A 298 -3.83 10.04 1.89
CA TRP A 298 -4.79 10.68 2.77
C TRP A 298 -6.06 11.05 2.02
N ARG A 299 -7.19 11.08 2.72
CA ARG A 299 -8.43 11.72 2.27
C ARG A 299 -8.88 12.72 3.30
N ASN A 300 -9.40 13.86 2.85
CA ASN A 300 -10.13 14.76 3.72
C ASN A 300 -11.47 14.09 4.10
N ALA A 301 -11.71 13.98 5.40
CA ALA A 301 -12.89 13.37 6.02
C ALA A 301 -13.86 14.43 6.57
N ALA A 302 -13.57 15.72 6.40
CA ALA A 302 -14.49 16.81 6.71
C ALA A 302 -15.84 16.60 5.99
N LYS A 303 -16.95 16.84 6.71
CA LYS A 303 -18.30 16.58 6.17
C LYS A 303 -18.81 17.73 5.30
N LYS A 304 -18.37 18.95 5.58
CA LYS A 304 -18.69 20.17 4.84
C LYS A 304 -17.41 20.94 4.55
N GLU A 305 -17.41 21.73 3.48
CA GLU A 305 -16.27 22.60 3.13
C GLU A 305 -15.95 23.63 4.22
N THR A 306 -16.94 24.01 5.04
CA THR A 306 -16.77 24.94 6.16
C THR A 306 -16.16 24.30 7.41
N ASP A 307 -16.13 22.96 7.49
CA ASP A 307 -15.61 22.27 8.66
C ASP A 307 -14.06 22.29 8.63
N PRO A 308 -13.39 22.29 9.79
CA PRO A 308 -11.94 22.12 9.83
C PRO A 308 -11.53 20.85 9.09
N GLN A 309 -10.48 20.95 8.28
CA GLN A 309 -9.95 19.80 7.56
C GLN A 309 -9.50 18.72 8.54
N GLU A 310 -9.95 17.50 8.31
CA GLU A 310 -9.58 16.32 9.09
C GLU A 310 -9.15 15.23 8.13
N TYR A 311 -7.93 14.71 8.27
CA TYR A 311 -7.38 13.74 7.32
C TYR A 311 -7.36 12.34 7.92
N HIS A 312 -7.90 11.39 7.15
CA HIS A 312 -7.86 9.97 7.47
C HIS A 312 -7.06 9.22 6.41
N PRO A 313 -6.40 8.09 6.75
CA PRO A 313 -5.85 7.20 5.74
C PRO A 313 -6.93 6.75 4.74
N LYS A 314 -6.59 6.77 3.45
CA LYS A 314 -7.47 6.31 2.36
C LYS A 314 -7.03 4.91 1.93
N ARG A 315 -7.71 3.85 2.40
CA ARG A 315 -7.45 2.48 1.92
C ARG A 315 -7.56 2.40 0.39
N HIS A 316 -6.71 1.56 -0.20
CA HIS A 316 -6.78 1.24 -1.62
C HIS A 316 -8.04 0.44 -1.93
N ASP A 317 -8.57 0.63 -3.14
CA ASP A 317 -9.74 -0.10 -3.64
C ASP A 317 -9.28 -1.17 -4.66
N PRO A 318 -9.50 -2.48 -4.40
CA PRO A 318 -9.07 -3.54 -5.32
C PRO A 318 -9.76 -3.47 -6.70
N ALA A 319 -10.89 -2.76 -6.82
CA ALA A 319 -11.55 -2.54 -8.11
C ALA A 319 -10.95 -1.36 -8.92
N ARG A 320 -9.89 -0.72 -8.40
CA ARG A 320 -9.24 0.44 -9.01
C ARG A 320 -7.75 0.20 -9.19
N GLN A 321 -7.29 0.38 -10.43
CA GLN A 321 -5.87 0.45 -10.75
C GLN A 321 -5.26 1.71 -10.13
N ILE A 322 -4.04 1.62 -9.61
CA ILE A 322 -3.37 2.68 -8.85
C ILE A 322 -3.26 4.01 -9.60
N TRP A 323 -3.10 3.98 -10.93
CA TRP A 323 -2.99 5.21 -11.73
C TRP A 323 -4.25 6.08 -11.66
N ARG A 324 -5.41 5.48 -11.38
CA ARG A 324 -6.67 6.20 -11.14
C ARG A 324 -6.72 6.89 -9.77
N ASP A 325 -5.78 6.59 -8.90
CA ASP A 325 -5.57 7.23 -7.61
C ASP A 325 -4.31 8.12 -7.59
N PHE A 326 -3.66 8.31 -8.75
CA PHE A 326 -2.53 9.23 -8.91
C PHE A 326 -2.75 10.62 -8.27
N PRO A 327 -3.93 11.27 -8.38
CA PRO A 327 -4.16 12.56 -7.72
C PRO A 327 -4.00 12.47 -6.20
N ALA A 328 -4.43 11.36 -5.57
CA ALA A 328 -4.26 11.16 -4.13
C ALA A 328 -2.80 10.90 -3.71
N LEU A 329 -1.94 10.51 -4.66
CA LEU A 329 -0.51 10.30 -4.43
C LEU A 329 0.27 11.62 -4.51
N VAL A 330 -0.03 12.45 -5.51
CA VAL A 330 0.83 13.60 -5.87
C VAL A 330 0.20 14.97 -5.67
N ALA A 331 -1.12 15.11 -5.58
CA ALA A 331 -1.74 16.42 -5.48
C ALA A 331 -1.49 17.07 -4.11
N GLN A 332 -1.32 18.39 -4.13
CA GLN A 332 -1.20 19.24 -2.94
C GLN A 332 -2.14 20.43 -3.11
N GLY A 333 -2.83 20.84 -2.04
CA GLY A 333 -3.76 21.96 -2.08
C GLY A 333 -4.84 21.86 -1.01
N GLU A 334 -5.82 22.75 -1.10
CA GLU A 334 -6.93 22.75 -0.14
C GLU A 334 -7.73 21.45 -0.22
N GLY A 335 -7.85 20.74 0.92
CA GLY A 335 -8.51 19.45 1.02
C GLY A 335 -7.71 18.26 0.48
N MET A 336 -6.47 18.46 0.01
CA MET A 336 -5.59 17.41 -0.50
C MET A 336 -4.28 17.36 0.29
N ARG A 337 -3.90 16.17 0.77
CA ARG A 337 -2.65 15.97 1.51
C ARG A 337 -1.80 14.88 0.86
N ARG A 338 -0.67 15.29 0.31
CA ARG A 338 0.38 14.40 -0.22
C ARG A 338 0.98 13.54 0.91
N SER A 339 1.31 12.29 0.60
CA SER A 339 1.98 11.38 1.54
C SER A 339 3.37 11.88 1.92
N GLY A 340 3.78 11.64 3.15
CA GLY A 340 5.08 12.08 3.67
C GLY A 340 6.28 11.55 2.89
N VAL A 341 6.23 10.30 2.45
CA VAL A 341 7.28 9.71 1.60
C VAL A 341 7.36 10.40 0.23
N VAL A 342 6.23 10.85 -0.34
CA VAL A 342 6.24 11.54 -1.64
C VAL A 342 6.77 12.96 -1.47
N ASN A 343 6.43 13.65 -0.38
CA ASN A 343 7.06 14.94 -0.04
C ASN A 343 8.57 14.79 0.15
N TRP A 344 9.00 13.74 0.85
CA TRP A 344 10.42 13.43 1.05
C TRP A 344 11.16 13.26 -0.28
N LEU A 345 10.62 12.49 -1.21
CA LEU A 345 11.22 12.31 -2.53
C LEU A 345 11.23 13.59 -3.36
N ALA A 346 10.15 14.38 -3.29
CA ALA A 346 10.09 15.70 -3.91
C ALA A 346 11.21 16.61 -3.38
N ARG A 347 11.44 16.59 -2.05
CA ARG A 347 12.53 17.33 -1.39
C ARG A 347 13.90 16.90 -1.89
N LEU A 348 14.15 15.59 -1.99
CA LEU A 348 15.43 15.06 -2.44
C LEU A 348 15.80 15.51 -3.87
N ILE A 349 14.81 15.61 -4.77
CA ILE A 349 15.03 16.15 -6.12
C ILE A 349 15.23 17.66 -6.08
N ARG A 350 14.34 18.38 -5.39
CA ARG A 350 14.36 19.85 -5.29
C ARG A 350 15.72 20.35 -4.81
N ASP A 351 16.29 19.68 -3.82
CA ASP A 351 17.57 20.04 -3.21
C ASP A 351 18.78 19.40 -3.94
N ASN A 352 18.55 18.74 -5.10
CA ASN A 352 19.57 18.06 -5.91
C ASN A 352 20.42 17.05 -5.09
N LEU A 353 19.77 16.32 -4.17
CA LEU A 353 20.41 15.30 -3.35
C LEU A 353 20.50 13.96 -4.09
N ILE A 354 19.59 13.71 -5.03
CA ILE A 354 19.65 12.57 -5.95
C ILE A 354 19.37 12.99 -7.38
N LEU A 355 19.96 12.24 -8.32
CA LEU A 355 19.65 12.31 -9.74
C LEU A 355 18.90 11.03 -10.11
N ARG A 356 17.60 11.14 -10.32
CA ARG A 356 16.75 10.02 -10.72
C ARG A 356 15.79 10.48 -11.80
N SER A 357 15.65 9.68 -12.86
CA SER A 357 14.75 9.98 -13.97
C SER A 357 13.31 9.60 -13.67
N HIS A 358 13.08 8.49 -12.96
CA HIS A 358 11.75 7.96 -12.69
C HIS A 358 11.60 7.50 -11.24
N TYR A 359 10.41 7.65 -10.68
CA TYR A 359 10.00 6.93 -9.48
C TYR A 359 9.05 5.81 -9.83
N CYS A 360 9.21 4.69 -9.12
CA CYS A 360 8.21 3.64 -9.05
C CYS A 360 7.60 3.67 -7.65
N PHE A 361 6.28 3.78 -7.57
CA PHE A 361 5.54 3.57 -6.34
C PHE A 361 4.82 2.24 -6.37
N GLN A 362 4.99 1.44 -5.33
CA GLN A 362 4.28 0.18 -5.13
C GLN A 362 3.27 0.33 -3.99
N ILE A 363 2.13 -0.34 -4.14
CA ILE A 363 1.11 -0.48 -3.12
C ILE A 363 0.92 -1.96 -2.78
N ALA A 364 0.57 -2.22 -1.53
CA ALA A 364 0.09 -3.53 -1.08
C ALA A 364 -1.02 -3.28 -0.06
N ALA A 365 -2.14 -3.96 -0.21
CA ALA A 365 -3.31 -3.74 0.62
C ALA A 365 -4.09 -5.01 0.90
N VAL A 366 -4.80 -4.97 2.03
CA VAL A 366 -5.73 -6.00 2.47
C VAL A 366 -7.15 -5.46 2.32
N ARG A 367 -7.99 -6.17 1.58
CA ARG A 367 -9.44 -5.95 1.59
C ARG A 367 -10.03 -6.79 2.72
N TYR A 368 -10.65 -6.13 3.69
CA TYR A 368 -11.42 -6.82 4.70
C TYR A 368 -12.89 -6.95 4.30
N GLY A 369 -13.52 -8.02 4.78
CA GLY A 369 -14.95 -8.24 4.66
C GLY A 369 -15.77 -7.47 5.70
N ASP A 370 -16.97 -7.95 6.01
CA ASP A 370 -17.91 -7.26 6.90
C ASP A 370 -17.26 -6.84 8.24
N LYS A 371 -17.42 -5.55 8.58
CA LYS A 371 -16.89 -4.89 9.80
C LYS A 371 -15.39 -5.12 10.05
N ASP A 372 -14.62 -5.42 9.01
CA ASP A 372 -13.24 -5.84 9.10
C ASP A 372 -13.02 -7.11 9.95
N PHE A 373 -13.95 -8.07 9.97
CA PHE A 373 -13.85 -9.30 10.78
C PHE A 373 -13.05 -10.43 10.13
N PHE A 374 -12.73 -10.33 8.85
CA PHE A 374 -11.92 -11.30 8.12
C PHE A 374 -11.32 -10.65 6.88
N ILE A 375 -10.28 -11.30 6.34
CA ILE A 375 -9.61 -10.88 5.11
C ILE A 375 -10.32 -11.52 3.91
N ASP A 376 -10.86 -10.68 3.03
CA ASP A 376 -11.46 -11.10 1.76
C ASP A 376 -10.39 -11.31 0.69
N ASP A 377 -9.47 -10.36 0.56
CA ASP A 377 -8.52 -10.30 -0.55
C ASP A 377 -7.22 -9.58 -0.17
N VAL A 378 -6.15 -9.87 -0.89
CA VAL A 378 -4.85 -9.19 -0.80
C VAL A 378 -4.41 -8.84 -2.21
N PHE A 379 -4.04 -7.59 -2.43
CA PHE A 379 -3.68 -7.10 -3.76
C PHE A 379 -2.52 -6.10 -3.69
N SER A 380 -1.85 -5.96 -4.83
CA SER A 380 -0.76 -5.04 -5.04
C SER A 380 -0.83 -4.45 -6.44
N ASP A 381 -0.28 -3.25 -6.61
CA ASP A 381 -0.15 -2.57 -7.88
C ASP A 381 1.09 -1.66 -7.81
N SER A 382 1.55 -1.13 -8.94
CA SER A 382 2.68 -0.22 -8.98
C SER A 382 2.49 0.84 -10.04
N ILE A 383 3.12 2.01 -9.93
CA ILE A 383 3.09 3.04 -10.96
C ILE A 383 4.45 3.69 -11.10
N SER A 384 4.89 3.84 -12.34
CA SER A 384 6.11 4.53 -12.70
C SER A 384 5.79 5.85 -13.39
N PHE A 385 6.54 6.89 -13.07
CA PHE A 385 6.43 8.19 -13.70
C PHE A 385 7.73 8.99 -13.53
N ASN A 386 7.92 10.01 -14.37
CA ASN A 386 9.10 10.83 -14.33
C ASN A 386 9.21 11.61 -13.00
N ALA A 387 10.38 11.52 -12.37
CA ALA A 387 10.70 12.14 -11.09
C ALA A 387 10.50 13.66 -11.11
N GLY A 388 10.73 14.33 -12.24
CA GLY A 388 10.53 15.76 -12.43
C GLY A 388 9.09 16.21 -12.17
N LEU A 389 8.10 15.32 -12.29
CA LEU A 389 6.69 15.62 -11.98
C LEU A 389 6.45 15.98 -10.51
N LEU A 390 7.32 15.56 -9.58
CA LEU A 390 7.15 15.88 -8.15
C LEU A 390 7.68 17.27 -7.76
N THR A 391 8.35 17.99 -8.66
CA THR A 391 8.92 19.31 -8.38
C THR A 391 7.84 20.39 -8.31
N GLU A 392 7.99 21.36 -7.40
CA GLU A 392 7.01 22.45 -7.20
C GLU A 392 6.75 23.28 -8.47
N MET A 393 7.78 23.43 -9.32
CA MET A 393 7.72 24.12 -10.62
C MET A 393 6.87 23.39 -11.68
N ARG A 394 6.24 22.26 -11.33
CA ARG A 394 5.48 21.39 -12.25
C ARG A 394 4.06 21.09 -11.76
N THR A 395 3.54 21.92 -10.85
CA THR A 395 2.13 21.82 -10.39
C THR A 395 1.14 21.86 -11.56
N ASP A 396 1.43 22.62 -12.63
CA ASP A 396 0.61 22.68 -13.84
C ASP A 396 0.55 21.33 -14.58
N TRP A 397 1.67 20.60 -14.65
CA TRP A 397 1.70 19.25 -15.21
C TRP A 397 0.85 18.27 -14.40
N ILE A 398 0.94 18.33 -13.06
CA ILE A 398 0.10 17.51 -12.18
C ILE A 398 -1.38 17.81 -12.44
N ASN A 399 -1.79 19.08 -12.47
CA ASN A 399 -3.16 19.48 -12.74
C ASN A 399 -3.64 18.99 -14.13
N ARG A 400 -2.79 19.10 -15.15
CA ARG A 400 -3.12 18.61 -16.50
C ARG A 400 -3.30 17.09 -16.54
N ILE A 401 -2.46 16.34 -15.82
CA ILE A 401 -2.60 14.88 -15.70
C ILE A 401 -3.92 14.53 -14.97
N ILE A 402 -4.27 15.27 -13.92
CA ILE A 402 -5.56 15.12 -13.22
C ILE A 402 -6.73 15.35 -14.18
N ASP A 403 -6.68 16.40 -15.01
CA ASP A 403 -7.73 16.67 -16.01
C ASP A 403 -7.86 15.55 -17.05
N GLU A 404 -6.75 14.98 -17.51
CA GLU A 404 -6.74 13.86 -18.46
C GLU A 404 -7.23 12.56 -17.81
N LEU A 405 -6.96 12.34 -16.51
CA LEU A 405 -7.54 11.25 -15.71
C LEU A 405 -9.07 11.37 -15.64
N GLU A 406 -9.58 12.56 -15.31
CA GLU A 406 -11.03 12.80 -15.28
C GLU A 406 -11.68 12.60 -16.65
N THR A 407 -11.01 13.05 -17.71
CA THR A 407 -11.44 12.87 -19.09
C THR A 407 -11.51 11.38 -19.45
N THR A 408 -10.51 10.61 -19.03
CA THR A 408 -10.44 9.16 -19.22
C THR A 408 -11.57 8.44 -18.47
N GLU A 409 -11.86 8.84 -17.23
CA GLU A 409 -12.99 8.31 -16.46
C GLU A 409 -14.34 8.61 -17.14
N LYS A 410 -14.52 9.83 -17.65
CA LYS A 410 -15.73 10.20 -18.42
C LYS A 410 -15.87 9.36 -19.70
N LEU A 411 -14.79 9.08 -20.42
CA LEU A 411 -14.81 8.19 -21.60
C LEU A 411 -15.27 6.77 -21.22
N ALA A 412 -14.69 6.18 -20.16
CA ALA A 412 -15.10 4.87 -19.66
C ALA A 412 -16.59 4.86 -19.26
N GLN A 413 -17.08 5.92 -18.60
CA GLN A 413 -18.50 6.07 -18.29
C GLN A 413 -19.38 6.08 -19.54
N LYS A 414 -18.95 6.71 -20.66
CA LYS A 414 -19.72 6.69 -21.92
C LYS A 414 -19.83 5.28 -22.50
N ALA A 415 -18.77 4.46 -22.44
CA ALA A 415 -18.86 3.04 -22.81
C ALA A 415 -19.85 2.28 -21.93
N GLY A 416 -19.83 2.53 -20.61
CA GLY A 416 -20.82 2.01 -19.68
C GLY A 416 -22.26 2.39 -20.02
N HIS A 417 -22.50 3.67 -20.33
CA HIS A 417 -23.82 4.16 -20.72
C HIS A 417 -24.31 3.55 -22.03
N LEU A 418 -23.41 3.35 -23.00
CA LEU A 418 -23.72 2.64 -24.24
C LEU A 418 -24.21 1.21 -23.93
N ALA A 419 -23.44 0.45 -23.15
CA ALA A 419 -23.80 -0.91 -22.75
C ALA A 419 -25.14 -0.98 -22.00
N GLN A 420 -25.39 0.01 -21.12
CA GLN A 420 -26.66 0.13 -20.41
C GLN A 420 -27.84 0.34 -21.36
N ASN A 421 -27.71 1.28 -22.30
CA ASN A 421 -28.76 1.61 -23.26
C ASN A 421 -29.03 0.44 -24.22
N LEU A 422 -28.01 -0.30 -24.62
CA LEU A 422 -28.15 -1.50 -25.43
C LEU A 422 -28.86 -2.63 -24.68
N ALA A 423 -28.56 -2.83 -23.40
CA ALA A 423 -29.28 -3.79 -22.56
C ALA A 423 -30.77 -3.43 -22.41
N LYS A 424 -31.09 -2.13 -22.24
CA LYS A 424 -32.47 -1.62 -22.26
C LYS A 424 -33.15 -1.88 -23.61
N ALA A 425 -32.47 -1.59 -24.72
CA ALA A 425 -32.98 -1.83 -26.06
C ALA A 425 -33.26 -3.32 -26.34
N ALA A 426 -32.38 -4.22 -25.88
CA ALA A 426 -32.57 -5.67 -25.97
C ALA A 426 -33.68 -6.19 -25.03
N GLY A 427 -34.05 -5.40 -24.02
CA GLY A 427 -35.04 -5.75 -23.02
C GLY A 427 -34.60 -6.85 -22.07
N ASN A 428 -33.32 -6.87 -21.72
CA ASN A 428 -32.85 -7.59 -20.55
C ASN A 428 -33.60 -7.02 -19.35
N GLY A 429 -34.35 -7.84 -18.59
CA GLY A 429 -35.32 -7.40 -17.57
C GLY A 429 -34.76 -6.66 -16.33
N LYS A 430 -33.55 -6.11 -16.40
CA LYS A 430 -32.89 -5.24 -15.41
C LYS A 430 -32.45 -3.97 -16.15
N ASP A 431 -32.40 -2.80 -15.50
CA ASP A 431 -32.06 -1.47 -16.08
C ASP A 431 -30.66 -1.32 -16.75
N GLY A 432 -29.99 -2.42 -17.12
CA GLY A 432 -28.68 -2.45 -17.77
C GLY A 432 -27.50 -2.15 -16.86
N LYS A 433 -27.71 -2.05 -15.54
CA LYS A 433 -26.67 -1.64 -14.57
C LYS A 433 -25.46 -2.59 -14.54
N ALA A 434 -25.69 -3.90 -14.63
CA ALA A 434 -24.60 -4.87 -14.65
C ALA A 434 -23.75 -4.74 -15.92
N GLN A 435 -24.39 -4.55 -17.06
CA GLN A 435 -23.71 -4.31 -18.35
C GLN A 435 -22.94 -2.99 -18.34
N LYS A 436 -23.48 -1.95 -17.69
CA LYS A 436 -22.76 -0.69 -17.47
C LYS A 436 -21.45 -0.92 -16.72
N VAL A 437 -21.51 -1.61 -15.58
CA VAL A 437 -20.34 -1.88 -14.74
C VAL A 437 -19.31 -2.71 -15.51
N ALA A 438 -19.74 -3.81 -16.15
CA ALA A 438 -18.85 -4.67 -16.93
C ALA A 438 -18.14 -3.91 -18.07
N ALA A 439 -18.86 -3.05 -18.80
CA ALA A 439 -18.25 -2.24 -19.87
C ALA A 439 -17.28 -1.18 -19.34
N ILE A 440 -17.53 -0.60 -18.16
CA ILE A 440 -16.58 0.31 -17.50
C ILE A 440 -15.32 -0.43 -17.07
N GLU A 441 -15.46 -1.61 -16.47
CA GLU A 441 -14.33 -2.47 -16.08
C GLU A 441 -13.49 -2.88 -17.31
N GLN A 442 -14.15 -3.26 -18.41
CA GLN A 442 -13.49 -3.59 -19.67
C GLN A 442 -12.80 -2.37 -20.30
N ALA A 443 -13.38 -1.17 -20.20
CA ALA A 443 -12.74 0.06 -20.64
C ALA A 443 -11.46 0.32 -19.84
N TYR A 444 -11.52 0.26 -18.50
CA TYR A 444 -10.33 0.44 -17.66
C TYR A 444 -9.27 -0.62 -17.91
N PHE A 445 -9.65 -1.88 -18.10
CA PHE A 445 -8.72 -2.95 -18.46
C PHE A 445 -7.95 -2.64 -19.75
N ARG A 446 -8.62 -2.11 -20.78
CA ARG A 446 -7.99 -1.75 -22.06
C ARG A 446 -7.16 -0.46 -21.98
N LEU A 447 -7.53 0.46 -21.10
CA LEU A 447 -6.84 1.73 -20.89
C LEU A 447 -5.63 1.62 -19.94
N ASP A 448 -5.56 0.57 -19.13
CA ASP A 448 -4.58 0.42 -18.04
C ASP A 448 -3.12 0.55 -18.52
N MET A 449 -2.65 -0.38 -19.36
CA MET A 449 -1.28 -0.34 -19.87
C MET A 449 -0.98 0.90 -20.74
N PRO A 450 -1.88 1.33 -21.64
CA PRO A 450 -1.69 2.58 -22.38
C PRO A 450 -1.51 3.81 -21.48
N PHE A 451 -2.34 3.97 -20.44
CA PHE A 451 -2.25 5.11 -19.53
C PHE A 451 -0.93 5.10 -18.76
N ARG A 452 -0.52 3.94 -18.25
CA ARG A 452 0.75 3.78 -17.52
C ARG A 452 1.94 4.19 -18.38
N ARG A 453 1.99 3.73 -19.63
CA ARG A 453 3.05 4.11 -20.58
C ARG A 453 3.04 5.61 -20.86
N TRP A 454 1.86 6.16 -21.13
CA TRP A 454 1.72 7.60 -21.35
C TRP A 454 2.26 8.40 -20.17
N LEU A 455 1.88 8.05 -18.93
CA LEU A 455 2.35 8.73 -17.74
C LEU A 455 3.87 8.57 -17.52
N GLU A 456 4.40 7.38 -17.79
CA GLU A 456 5.84 7.08 -17.66
C GLU A 456 6.68 7.84 -18.69
N GLU A 457 6.18 8.00 -19.91
CA GLU A 457 6.89 8.65 -21.03
C GLU A 457 6.91 10.18 -20.94
N ILE A 458 6.10 10.81 -20.08
CA ILE A 458 6.10 12.27 -19.89
C ILE A 458 7.48 12.73 -19.38
N VAL A 459 8.12 13.63 -20.12
CA VAL A 459 9.35 14.33 -19.75
C VAL A 459 9.05 15.82 -19.58
N PRO A 460 8.74 16.29 -18.35
CA PRO A 460 8.23 17.65 -18.12
C PRO A 460 9.15 18.78 -18.60
N GLU A 461 10.46 18.53 -18.74
CA GLU A 461 11.45 19.49 -19.20
C GLU A 461 11.51 19.65 -20.72
N ARG A 462 10.99 18.68 -21.48
CA ARG A 462 11.09 18.63 -22.95
C ARG A 462 9.75 18.67 -23.65
N ASP A 463 8.73 18.12 -23.02
CA ASP A 463 7.44 17.91 -23.67
C ASP A 463 6.56 19.16 -23.66
N GLY A 464 5.81 19.32 -24.75
CA GLY A 464 4.68 20.25 -24.79
C GLY A 464 3.44 19.60 -24.18
N MET A 465 2.91 20.16 -23.09
CA MET A 465 1.74 19.65 -22.37
C MET A 465 0.57 19.32 -23.29
N ASP A 466 0.21 20.24 -24.19
CA ASP A 466 -0.91 20.05 -25.12
C ASP A 466 -0.66 18.90 -26.08
N THR A 467 0.55 18.79 -26.63
CA THR A 467 0.91 17.74 -27.58
C THR A 467 0.79 16.35 -26.94
N VAL A 468 1.37 16.17 -25.75
CA VAL A 468 1.36 14.88 -25.06
C VAL A 468 -0.04 14.51 -24.56
N CYS A 469 -0.82 15.49 -24.10
CA CYS A 469 -2.19 15.25 -23.68
C CYS A 469 -3.12 14.95 -24.86
N ASP A 470 -2.92 15.58 -26.03
CA ASP A 470 -3.69 15.31 -27.25
C ASP A 470 -3.39 13.91 -27.82
N GLN A 471 -2.14 13.47 -27.76
CA GLN A 471 -1.78 12.10 -28.10
C GLN A 471 -2.52 11.09 -27.21
N TRP A 472 -2.54 11.33 -25.89
CA TRP A 472 -3.31 10.50 -24.97
C TRP A 472 -4.80 10.50 -25.29
N TRP A 473 -5.39 11.67 -25.51
CA TRP A 473 -6.80 11.79 -25.85
C TRP A 473 -7.17 10.96 -27.08
N GLU A 474 -6.42 11.07 -28.17
CA GLU A 474 -6.72 10.28 -29.38
C GLU A 474 -6.54 8.78 -29.15
N GLN A 475 -5.53 8.38 -28.38
CA GLN A 475 -5.33 6.98 -28.02
C GLN A 475 -6.48 6.42 -27.15
N ALA A 476 -6.82 7.10 -26.05
CA ALA A 476 -7.89 6.72 -25.15
C ALA A 476 -9.26 6.68 -25.86
N ARG A 477 -9.53 7.71 -26.68
CA ARG A 477 -10.74 7.79 -27.51
C ARG A 477 -10.81 6.63 -28.49
N SER A 478 -9.71 6.30 -29.18
CA SER A 478 -9.65 5.18 -30.12
C SER A 478 -9.96 3.85 -29.42
N ILE A 479 -9.32 3.60 -28.27
CA ILE A 479 -9.54 2.39 -27.45
C ILE A 479 -11.02 2.28 -27.04
N VAL A 480 -11.59 3.35 -26.49
CA VAL A 480 -12.96 3.36 -25.98
C VAL A 480 -13.97 3.23 -27.12
N ARG A 481 -13.74 3.88 -28.26
CA ARG A 481 -14.62 3.73 -29.45
C ARG A 481 -14.53 2.34 -30.07
N GLY A 482 -13.35 1.72 -30.07
CA GLY A 482 -13.17 0.32 -30.46
C GLY A 482 -14.02 -0.61 -29.59
N LEU A 483 -13.93 -0.46 -28.26
CA LEU A 483 -14.79 -1.19 -27.33
C LEU A 483 -16.28 -0.92 -27.59
N GLY A 484 -16.68 0.34 -27.79
CA GLY A 484 -18.07 0.69 -28.07
C GLY A 484 -18.62 0.01 -29.32
N LYS A 485 -17.80 -0.10 -30.39
CA LYS A 485 -18.16 -0.83 -31.61
C LYS A 485 -18.40 -2.31 -31.32
N GLU A 486 -17.50 -2.96 -30.58
CA GLU A 486 -17.65 -4.37 -30.20
C GLU A 486 -18.92 -4.63 -29.38
N ILE A 487 -19.24 -3.75 -28.42
CA ILE A 487 -20.46 -3.87 -27.61
C ILE A 487 -21.72 -3.80 -28.49
N VAL A 488 -21.72 -2.93 -29.52
CA VAL A 488 -22.84 -2.82 -30.46
C VAL A 488 -22.93 -4.04 -31.39
N GLU A 489 -21.80 -4.56 -31.88
CA GLU A 489 -21.77 -5.77 -32.71
C GLU A 489 -22.25 -7.01 -31.97
N GLN A 490 -22.00 -7.08 -30.66
CA GLN A 490 -22.53 -8.12 -29.78
C GLN A 490 -24.00 -7.91 -29.39
N ALA A 491 -24.57 -6.74 -29.69
CA ALA A 491 -25.97 -6.48 -29.43
C ALA A 491 -26.84 -7.23 -30.44
N GLY A 492 -27.71 -8.11 -29.94
CA GLY A 492 -28.58 -8.91 -30.81
C GLY A 492 -29.63 -8.07 -31.59
N PRO A 493 -30.32 -8.66 -32.59
CA PRO A 493 -31.30 -7.97 -33.42
C PRO A 493 -32.42 -7.25 -32.65
N GLN A 494 -32.74 -7.72 -31.43
CA GLN A 494 -33.69 -7.08 -30.52
C GLN A 494 -33.26 -5.67 -30.12
N ALA A 495 -31.97 -5.44 -29.87
CA ALA A 495 -31.46 -4.10 -29.56
C ALA A 495 -31.54 -3.16 -30.76
N PHE A 496 -31.44 -3.69 -31.98
CA PHE A 496 -31.58 -2.92 -33.21
C PHE A 496 -33.02 -2.45 -33.44
N ALA A 497 -34.00 -3.35 -33.29
CA ALA A 497 -35.43 -2.99 -33.33
C ALA A 497 -35.77 -1.98 -32.20
N GLY A 498 -35.16 -2.21 -31.03
CA GLY A 498 -35.28 -1.36 -29.85
C GLY A 498 -36.62 -1.48 -29.16
N ARG A 499 -36.76 -0.75 -28.04
CA ARG A 499 -37.94 -0.78 -27.17
C ARG A 499 -38.23 0.59 -26.58
N THR A 500 -39.51 0.86 -26.33
CA THR A 500 -39.95 2.03 -25.56
C THR A 500 -40.14 1.62 -24.11
N ILE A 501 -39.46 2.32 -23.20
CA ILE A 501 -39.54 2.09 -21.76
C ILE A 501 -40.07 3.37 -21.11
N LYS A 502 -40.96 3.20 -20.12
CA LYS A 502 -41.51 4.33 -19.36
C LYS A 502 -40.65 4.59 -18.13
N GLU A 503 -39.82 5.63 -18.18
CA GLU A 503 -38.96 6.08 -17.07
C GLU A 503 -39.37 7.48 -16.63
N ASN A 504 -39.49 7.73 -15.32
CA ASN A 504 -39.87 9.05 -14.76
C ASN A 504 -41.12 9.67 -15.40
N LYS A 505 -42.15 8.84 -15.65
CA LYS A 505 -43.41 9.22 -16.31
C LYS A 505 -43.28 9.70 -17.76
N LYS A 506 -42.10 9.55 -18.39
CA LYS A 506 -41.86 9.82 -19.81
C LYS A 506 -41.59 8.52 -20.55
N GLU A 507 -42.10 8.41 -21.77
CA GLU A 507 -41.76 7.32 -22.67
C GLU A 507 -40.44 7.64 -23.36
N GLN A 508 -39.47 6.76 -23.22
CA GLN A 508 -38.16 6.89 -23.83
C GLN A 508 -37.89 5.67 -24.70
N ARG A 509 -37.60 5.92 -25.98
CA ARG A 509 -37.19 4.90 -26.94
C ARG A 509 -35.70 4.62 -26.79
N TYR A 510 -35.34 3.34 -26.78
CA TYR A 510 -33.97 2.86 -26.76
C TYR A 510 -33.75 1.97 -27.97
N THR A 511 -32.84 2.38 -28.86
CA THR A 511 -32.40 1.59 -30.03
C THR A 511 -30.87 1.58 -30.10
N ALA A 512 -30.30 0.51 -30.66
CA ALA A 512 -28.85 0.41 -30.84
C ALA A 512 -28.27 1.54 -31.72
N PRO A 513 -28.88 1.93 -32.86
CA PRO A 513 -28.38 3.05 -33.67
C PRO A 513 -28.36 4.38 -32.93
N GLU A 514 -29.43 4.73 -32.20
CA GLU A 514 -29.49 5.99 -31.43
C GLU A 514 -28.46 6.01 -30.30
N ALA A 515 -28.36 4.90 -29.55
CA ALA A 515 -27.39 4.79 -28.45
C ALA A 515 -25.95 4.89 -28.96
N PHE A 516 -25.64 4.25 -30.09
CA PHE A 516 -24.31 4.31 -30.68
C PHE A 516 -23.98 5.69 -31.25
N ASN A 517 -24.92 6.35 -31.94
CA ASN A 517 -24.72 7.72 -32.43
C ASN A 517 -24.45 8.70 -31.28
N GLN A 518 -25.21 8.58 -30.19
CA GLN A 518 -25.00 9.39 -28.98
C GLN A 518 -23.63 9.13 -28.36
N PHE A 519 -23.19 7.87 -28.32
CA PHE A 519 -21.85 7.50 -27.87
C PHE A 519 -20.76 8.10 -28.75
N LEU A 520 -20.88 8.01 -30.08
CA LEU A 520 -19.92 8.58 -31.03
C LEU A 520 -19.84 10.11 -30.92
N TYR A 521 -20.97 10.78 -30.70
CA TYR A 521 -21.02 12.22 -30.46
C TYR A 521 -20.28 12.60 -29.17
N TYR A 522 -20.62 11.98 -28.03
CA TYR A 522 -19.99 12.33 -26.76
C TYR A 522 -18.52 11.93 -26.66
N THR A 523 -18.06 11.01 -27.49
CA THR A 523 -16.64 10.63 -27.61
C THR A 523 -15.97 11.29 -28.80
N SER A 524 -16.57 12.33 -29.39
CA SER A 524 -15.99 13.01 -30.56
C SER A 524 -14.92 14.02 -30.17
N THR A 525 -15.13 14.79 -29.10
CA THR A 525 -14.25 15.86 -28.60
C THR A 525 -14.30 15.91 -27.08
N ARG A 526 -13.31 16.55 -26.44
CA ARG A 526 -13.30 16.77 -24.98
C ARG A 526 -14.50 17.62 -24.53
N ASP A 527 -14.93 18.59 -25.32
CA ASP A 527 -16.09 19.45 -25.00
C ASP A 527 -17.41 18.70 -25.08
N ALA A 528 -17.60 17.88 -26.12
CA ALA A 528 -18.79 17.03 -26.23
C ALA A 528 -18.86 16.08 -25.03
N LEU A 529 -17.73 15.53 -24.58
CA LEU A 529 -17.67 14.61 -23.45
C LEU A 529 -18.17 15.25 -22.14
N LYS A 530 -17.87 16.55 -21.93
CA LYS A 530 -18.32 17.36 -20.79
C LYS A 530 -19.80 17.75 -20.86
N GLY A 531 -20.50 17.44 -21.95
CA GLY A 531 -21.90 17.81 -22.15
C GLY A 531 -22.10 19.17 -22.79
N GLY A 532 -21.05 19.75 -23.41
CA GLY A 532 -21.19 20.89 -24.30
C GLY A 532 -22.16 20.55 -25.43
N ARG A 533 -23.20 21.40 -25.57
CA ARG A 533 -24.11 21.40 -26.71
C ARG A 533 -23.63 22.40 -27.74
#